data_AF-A0A2V6KF14-F1
#
_entry.id   AF-A0A2V6KF14-F1
#
_cell.length_a   1.000
_cell.length_b   1.000
_cell.length_c   1.000
_cell.angle_alpha   90.00
_cell.angle_beta   90.00
_cell.angle_gamma   90.00
#
_symmetry.space_group_name_H-M   'P 1'
#
loop_
_entity.id
_entity.type
_entity.pdbx_description
1 polymer ?
#
loop_
_entity_poly.entity_id
_entity_poly.type
_entity_poly.pdbx_seq_one_letter_code
_entity_poly.pdbx_strand_id
1 'polypeptide(L)'
;MPRNNELKKILLIGSGPIVIGQGCEFDYSGVQACKALREEGYQVVLVNSNPATIMTDPEFADRTYVEPITAEVIEAIIEREKPDALLPTMGGQTALNVAMELYRNGALARHGVKLIGANAQAIAKGEDRQLFKEAMLRIGLDLPRSGVARSLADANRVADEIGTFPLVIRPAFSLGGMGGGIAYNRDELCEIADRGLNLSPVTEVLIEESLVGWKEFEMEVMRDHADNCVVVCSIENFDPMGVHTGDSITVAPVQTLTDKEYQMMRDAAFAVIREIGVETGGSNIQFAVDPNNGRMVVIEMNPRVSRSSALASKATGFPIAKIAAKLAVGYALDEIRNDITRETPACFEPTIDYCVVKVPRFTFEKFPQADATLTTQMKSVGEAMAIGRTFKEALQKALRSLEIKRFGLCGDGADKDVDLETLRLKLSIPNADRIFYLAQAFQKGASIDEVFELTKIDRWFLRNIRQIVDEAGVLGSARVSRAAPDVSSGATYSKRRLPHFERPWAKYAITFATLNRHTLSPTARSIVLNAIIHFHEQRYELYAACVMPDHVHLLFEPAIKTDGSKGKPIFWPLGELIGSIKSSFRALR
;
A
#
# COMPACT_ATOMS: atom_id res chain seq x y z
N MET A 1 21.80 -14.73 -26.39
CA MET A 1 21.71 -14.01 -25.10
C MET A 1 20.28 -13.55 -24.95
N PRO A 2 19.69 -13.67 -23.76
CA PRO A 2 18.30 -13.28 -23.51
C PRO A 2 18.02 -11.78 -23.70
N ARG A 3 19.02 -10.95 -23.42
CA ARG A 3 19.01 -9.51 -23.69
C ARG A 3 18.80 -9.21 -25.19
N ASN A 4 17.85 -8.33 -25.50
CA ASN A 4 17.66 -7.77 -26.85
C ASN A 4 18.80 -6.79 -27.19
N ASN A 5 19.76 -7.27 -27.98
CA ASN A 5 20.95 -6.52 -28.40
C ASN A 5 20.69 -5.53 -29.56
N GLU A 6 19.48 -5.51 -30.14
CA GLU A 6 19.11 -4.48 -31.11
C GLU A 6 18.89 -3.12 -30.42
N LEU A 7 18.47 -3.14 -29.16
CA LEU A 7 18.26 -1.96 -28.35
C LEU A 7 19.58 -1.54 -27.70
N LYS A 8 19.88 -0.25 -27.67
CA LYS A 8 21.05 0.33 -27.00
C LYS A 8 20.65 1.45 -26.06
N LYS A 9 19.72 2.30 -26.47
CA LYS A 9 19.24 3.46 -25.71
C LYS A 9 17.73 3.37 -25.48
N ILE A 10 17.32 3.50 -24.22
CA ILE A 10 15.92 3.39 -23.80
C ILE A 10 15.51 4.69 -23.12
N LEU A 11 14.39 5.25 -23.55
CA LEU A 11 13.73 6.39 -22.91
C LEU A 11 12.69 5.87 -21.90
N LEU A 12 12.80 6.32 -20.65
CA LEU A 12 11.85 6.06 -19.57
C LEU A 12 11.08 7.34 -19.25
N ILE A 13 9.77 7.24 -19.07
CA ILE A 13 8.91 8.36 -18.66
C ILE A 13 8.54 8.17 -17.20
N GLY A 14 8.86 9.15 -16.35
CA GLY A 14 8.43 9.21 -14.96
C GLY A 14 6.98 9.66 -14.80
N SER A 15 6.51 9.73 -13.56
CA SER A 15 5.12 10.10 -13.25
C SER A 15 4.85 11.60 -13.21
N GLY A 16 5.89 12.43 -13.11
CA GLY A 16 5.72 13.85 -12.82
C GLY A 16 5.41 14.09 -11.33
N PRO A 17 4.75 15.23 -10.99
CA PRO A 17 4.53 15.62 -9.60
C PRO A 17 3.62 14.63 -8.87
N ILE A 18 3.84 14.52 -7.55
CA ILE A 18 3.00 13.71 -6.66
C ILE A 18 1.61 14.32 -6.54
N VAL A 19 0.58 13.53 -6.81
CA VAL A 19 -0.84 13.89 -6.67
C VAL A 19 -1.60 12.75 -6.00
N ILE A 20 -2.80 13.02 -5.46
CA ILE A 20 -3.67 11.96 -4.96
C ILE A 20 -3.95 10.95 -6.10
N GLY A 21 -3.79 9.66 -5.81
CA GLY A 21 -3.88 8.60 -6.82
C GLY A 21 -2.55 8.22 -7.48
N GLN A 22 -1.58 9.14 -7.54
CA GLN A 22 -0.28 8.94 -8.18
C GLN A 22 0.86 9.39 -7.25
N GLY A 23 1.28 8.47 -6.37
CA GLY A 23 2.20 8.72 -5.27
C GLY A 23 3.66 8.37 -5.56
N CYS A 24 4.41 8.13 -4.49
CA CYS A 24 5.85 7.83 -4.51
C CYS A 24 6.18 6.47 -5.13
N GLU A 25 5.19 5.61 -5.36
CA GLU A 25 5.34 4.29 -5.97
C GLU A 25 6.02 4.31 -7.34
N PHE A 26 5.88 5.41 -8.09
CA PHE A 26 6.46 5.58 -9.42
C PHE A 26 7.90 6.08 -9.40
N ASP A 27 8.31 6.83 -8.38
CA ASP A 27 9.74 7.08 -8.14
C ASP A 27 10.44 5.77 -7.77
N TYR A 28 9.86 5.01 -6.83
CA TYR A 28 10.36 3.67 -6.49
C TYR A 28 10.50 2.78 -7.74
N SER A 29 9.45 2.69 -8.56
CA SER A 29 9.44 1.83 -9.75
C SER A 29 10.41 2.33 -10.82
N GLY A 30 10.46 3.65 -11.04
CA GLY A 30 11.38 4.30 -11.96
C GLY A 30 12.84 4.06 -11.59
N VAL A 31 13.23 4.22 -10.32
CA VAL A 31 14.58 3.89 -9.84
C VAL A 31 14.93 2.43 -10.11
N GLN A 32 14.01 1.50 -9.84
CA GLN A 32 14.25 0.06 -10.07
C GLN A 32 14.46 -0.23 -11.56
N ALA A 33 13.65 0.37 -12.43
CA ALA A 33 13.78 0.20 -13.88
C ALA A 33 15.10 0.80 -14.40
N CYS A 34 15.44 2.02 -14.00
CA CYS A 34 16.71 2.67 -14.33
C CYS A 34 17.92 1.82 -13.93
N LYS A 35 17.93 1.28 -12.70
CA LYS A 35 18.97 0.37 -12.22
C LYS A 35 19.05 -0.90 -13.07
N ALA A 36 17.91 -1.56 -13.29
CA ALA A 36 17.84 -2.81 -14.04
C ALA A 36 18.41 -2.64 -15.45
N LEU A 37 17.99 -1.60 -16.17
CA LEU A 37 18.44 -1.36 -17.54
C LEU A 37 19.92 -0.99 -17.61
N ARG A 38 20.45 -0.25 -16.63
CA ARG A 38 21.88 0.07 -16.54
C ARG A 38 22.74 -1.14 -16.19
N GLU A 39 22.29 -2.01 -15.28
CA GLU A 39 22.95 -3.29 -14.96
C GLU A 39 23.09 -4.17 -16.20
N GLU A 40 22.11 -4.12 -17.11
CA GLU A 40 22.14 -4.81 -18.39
C GLU A 40 22.95 -4.07 -19.47
N GLY A 41 23.50 -2.90 -19.18
CA GLY A 41 24.34 -2.12 -20.10
C GLY A 41 23.58 -1.38 -21.20
N TYR A 42 22.33 -0.98 -20.94
CA TYR A 42 21.61 -0.02 -21.79
C TYR A 42 21.95 1.42 -21.39
N GLN A 43 21.95 2.33 -22.36
CA GLN A 43 21.91 3.77 -22.11
C GLN A 43 20.49 4.16 -21.72
N VAL A 44 20.32 4.76 -20.54
CA VAL A 44 19.01 5.17 -20.03
C VAL A 44 18.88 6.68 -20.17
N VAL A 45 17.85 7.10 -20.89
CA VAL A 45 17.35 8.47 -20.90
C VAL A 45 16.10 8.50 -20.04
N LEU A 46 16.03 9.44 -19.11
CA LEU A 46 14.88 9.61 -18.24
C LEU A 46 14.29 11.01 -18.41
N VAL A 47 12.97 11.11 -18.48
CA VAL A 47 12.24 12.37 -18.32
C VAL A 47 11.28 12.29 -17.13
N ASN A 48 11.40 13.22 -16.20
CA ASN A 48 10.45 13.38 -15.08
C ASN A 48 10.47 14.82 -14.58
N SER A 49 9.32 15.49 -14.58
CA SER A 49 9.19 16.89 -14.13
C SER A 49 9.33 17.08 -12.62
N ASN A 50 9.29 16.00 -11.82
CA ASN A 50 9.39 16.07 -10.36
C ASN A 50 10.86 16.05 -9.90
N PRO A 51 11.41 17.17 -9.39
CA PRO A 51 12.80 17.25 -8.96
C PRO A 51 13.06 16.57 -7.61
N ALA A 52 12.01 16.19 -6.87
CA ALA A 52 12.12 15.58 -5.55
C ALA A 52 12.08 14.04 -5.63
N THR A 53 12.65 13.47 -6.71
CA THR A 53 12.64 12.02 -6.95
C THR A 53 14.05 11.48 -7.03
N ILE A 54 14.26 10.30 -6.46
CA ILE A 54 15.57 9.62 -6.51
C ILE A 54 15.87 9.23 -7.95
N MET A 55 14.88 8.85 -8.76
CA MET A 55 15.10 8.50 -10.16
C MET A 55 15.73 9.65 -10.97
N THR A 56 15.50 10.91 -10.57
CA THR A 56 16.11 12.08 -11.23
C THR A 56 17.52 12.42 -10.74
N ASP A 57 18.07 11.69 -9.75
CA ASP A 57 19.47 11.92 -9.37
C ASP A 57 20.40 11.54 -10.54
N PRO A 58 21.49 12.30 -10.77
CA PRO A 58 22.34 12.14 -11.95
C PRO A 58 22.97 10.75 -12.11
N GLU A 59 23.12 9.96 -11.04
CA GLU A 59 23.71 8.62 -11.10
C GLU A 59 22.79 7.52 -11.67
N PHE A 60 21.47 7.72 -11.70
CA PHE A 60 20.52 6.66 -12.07
C PHE A 60 20.21 6.57 -13.56
N ALA A 61 20.50 7.60 -14.35
CA ALA A 61 20.34 7.59 -15.80
C ALA A 61 21.56 8.23 -16.48
N ASP A 62 21.82 7.89 -17.74
CA ASP A 62 22.90 8.51 -18.51
C ASP A 62 22.54 9.94 -18.92
N ARG A 63 21.24 10.20 -19.11
CA ARG A 63 20.66 11.51 -19.37
C ARG A 63 19.37 11.66 -18.58
N THR A 64 19.30 12.67 -17.73
CA THR A 64 18.10 13.01 -16.95
C THR A 64 17.56 14.37 -17.40
N TYR A 65 16.28 14.40 -17.78
CA TYR A 65 15.53 15.58 -18.15
C TYR A 65 14.50 15.88 -17.07
N VAL A 66 14.69 16.99 -16.35
CA VAL A 66 13.70 17.52 -15.41
C VAL A 66 12.84 18.55 -16.15
N GLU A 67 11.95 18.05 -17.00
CA GLU A 67 11.18 18.81 -17.98
C GLU A 67 9.70 18.42 -17.94
N PRO A 68 8.76 19.27 -18.43
CA PRO A 68 7.34 18.94 -18.50
C PRO A 68 7.08 17.64 -19.26
N ILE A 69 6.19 16.79 -18.72
CA ILE A 69 5.84 15.51 -19.33
C ILE A 69 4.67 15.72 -20.30
N THR A 70 4.98 16.31 -21.47
CA THR A 70 4.03 16.49 -22.58
C THR A 70 4.57 15.82 -23.84
N ALA A 71 3.69 15.52 -24.81
CA ALA A 71 4.11 14.87 -26.05
C ALA A 71 5.14 15.71 -26.82
N GLU A 72 4.98 17.03 -26.87
CA GLU A 72 5.90 17.93 -27.59
C GLU A 72 7.30 17.92 -26.98
N VAL A 73 7.39 18.00 -25.64
CA VAL A 73 8.67 17.98 -24.94
C VAL A 73 9.35 16.62 -25.09
N ILE A 74 8.59 15.53 -24.97
CA ILE A 74 9.13 14.18 -25.11
C ILE A 74 9.57 13.91 -26.55
N GLU A 75 8.84 14.38 -27.56
CA GLU A 75 9.27 14.31 -28.98
C GLU A 75 10.57 15.08 -29.20
N ALA A 76 10.72 16.27 -28.63
CA ALA A 76 11.98 17.03 -28.70
C ALA A 76 13.17 16.28 -28.02
N ILE A 77 12.91 15.57 -26.92
CA ILE A 77 13.91 14.70 -26.28
C ILE A 77 14.24 13.51 -27.18
N ILE A 78 13.24 12.89 -27.82
CA ILE A 78 13.42 11.80 -28.79
C ILE A 78 14.28 12.26 -29.97
N GLU A 79 14.03 13.45 -30.53
CA GLU A 79 14.83 14.02 -31.62
C GLU A 79 16.30 14.20 -31.24
N ARG A 80 16.55 14.69 -30.01
CA ARG A 80 17.89 14.96 -29.49
C ARG A 80 18.64 13.69 -29.14
N GLU A 81 18.00 12.78 -28.40
CA GLU A 81 18.64 11.61 -27.83
C GLU A 81 18.60 10.39 -28.75
N LYS A 82 17.64 10.33 -29.69
CA LYS A 82 17.42 9.20 -30.61
C LYS A 82 17.38 7.84 -29.89
N PRO A 83 16.48 7.65 -28.90
CA PRO A 83 16.32 6.36 -28.23
C PRO A 83 15.81 5.29 -29.20
N ASP A 84 16.20 4.04 -29.00
CA ASP A 84 15.71 2.90 -29.80
C ASP A 84 14.32 2.45 -29.32
N ALA A 85 14.04 2.63 -28.03
CA ALA A 85 12.79 2.24 -27.41
C ALA A 85 12.30 3.21 -26.33
N LEU A 86 10.99 3.18 -26.09
CA LEU A 86 10.28 3.91 -25.05
C LEU A 86 9.62 2.91 -24.08
N LEU A 87 9.89 3.06 -22.77
CA LEU A 87 9.28 2.25 -21.71
C LEU A 87 8.27 3.12 -20.91
N PRO A 88 6.96 2.99 -21.18
CA PRO A 88 5.93 3.87 -20.59
C PRO A 88 5.30 3.29 -19.31
N THR A 89 5.62 2.06 -18.92
CA THR A 89 4.88 1.30 -17.90
C THR A 89 5.33 1.56 -16.46
N MET A 90 6.21 2.55 -16.24
CA MET A 90 6.81 2.86 -14.93
C MET A 90 6.36 4.20 -14.34
N GLY A 91 5.69 5.05 -15.11
CA GLY A 91 5.33 6.43 -14.73
C GLY A 91 3.83 6.67 -14.55
N GLY A 92 3.08 5.64 -14.13
CA GLY A 92 1.65 5.77 -13.87
C GLY A 92 0.83 6.15 -15.10
N GLN A 93 -0.28 6.86 -14.88
CA GLN A 93 -1.18 7.24 -15.96
C GLN A 93 -0.56 8.30 -16.88
N THR A 94 0.23 9.22 -16.30
CA THR A 94 0.92 10.28 -17.04
C THR A 94 1.78 9.71 -18.17
N ALA A 95 2.58 8.68 -17.87
CA ALA A 95 3.46 8.04 -18.85
C ALA A 95 2.68 7.31 -19.95
N LEU A 96 1.62 6.57 -19.60
CA LEU A 96 0.78 5.86 -20.57
C LEU A 96 0.07 6.84 -21.51
N ASN A 97 -0.52 7.91 -20.97
CA ASN A 97 -1.25 8.90 -21.77
C ASN A 97 -0.34 9.56 -22.81
N VAL A 98 0.84 10.03 -22.39
CA VAL A 98 1.77 10.69 -23.32
C VAL A 98 2.37 9.71 -24.31
N ALA A 99 2.66 8.46 -23.91
CA ALA A 99 3.11 7.43 -24.84
C ALA A 99 2.05 7.12 -25.92
N MET A 100 0.78 7.06 -25.55
CA MET A 100 -0.32 6.86 -26.49
C MET A 100 -0.56 8.07 -27.38
N GLU A 101 -0.35 9.28 -26.88
CA GLU A 101 -0.39 10.51 -27.68
C GLU A 101 0.72 10.53 -28.73
N LEU A 102 1.96 10.24 -28.35
CA LEU A 102 3.11 10.09 -29.25
C LEU A 102 2.92 8.97 -30.28
N TYR A 103 2.22 7.91 -29.90
CA TYR A 103 1.86 6.84 -30.83
C TYR A 103 0.80 7.32 -31.85
N ARG A 104 -0.29 7.94 -31.38
CA ARG A 104 -1.41 8.42 -32.22
C ARG A 104 -0.99 9.52 -33.17
N ASN A 105 -0.13 10.45 -32.72
CA ASN A 105 0.34 11.56 -33.55
C ASN A 105 1.48 11.13 -34.52
N GLY A 106 1.93 9.87 -34.45
CA GLY A 106 2.95 9.30 -35.33
C GLY A 106 4.41 9.60 -34.96
N ALA A 107 4.69 10.30 -33.85
CA ALA A 107 6.04 10.65 -33.42
C ALA A 107 6.94 9.43 -33.26
N LEU A 108 6.45 8.39 -32.56
CA LEU A 108 7.23 7.16 -32.35
C LEU A 108 7.64 6.51 -33.69
N ALA A 109 6.74 6.48 -34.66
CA ALA A 109 7.01 5.93 -35.99
C ALA A 109 7.98 6.82 -36.80
N ARG A 110 7.81 8.16 -36.76
CA ARG A 110 8.72 9.11 -37.43
C ARG A 110 10.18 8.96 -36.98
N HIS A 111 10.39 8.69 -35.69
CA HIS A 111 11.72 8.55 -35.11
C HIS A 111 12.20 7.10 -34.97
N GLY A 112 11.39 6.12 -35.38
CA GLY A 112 11.76 4.69 -35.29
C GLY A 112 11.86 4.16 -33.85
N VAL A 113 11.15 4.76 -32.90
CA VAL A 113 11.17 4.38 -31.48
C VAL A 113 10.18 3.25 -31.22
N LYS A 114 10.66 2.10 -30.72
CA LYS A 114 9.82 0.95 -30.36
C LYS A 114 9.15 1.16 -28.99
N LEU A 115 7.88 0.84 -28.85
CA LEU A 115 7.22 0.82 -27.53
C LEU A 115 7.44 -0.55 -26.87
N ILE A 116 8.06 -0.59 -25.69
CA ILE A 116 8.41 -1.82 -24.97
C ILE A 116 7.70 -1.93 -23.61
N GLY A 117 7.65 -3.13 -23.05
CA GLY A 117 6.92 -3.42 -21.81
C GLY A 117 5.44 -3.71 -22.08
N ALA A 118 4.71 -2.70 -22.58
CA ALA A 118 3.34 -2.85 -23.07
C ALA A 118 3.21 -2.16 -24.44
N ASN A 119 2.61 -2.86 -25.41
CA ASN A 119 2.35 -2.30 -26.73
C ASN A 119 1.11 -1.39 -26.72
N ALA A 120 0.95 -0.57 -27.76
CA ALA A 120 -0.15 0.41 -27.82
C ALA A 120 -1.54 -0.24 -27.81
N GLN A 121 -1.68 -1.45 -28.36
CA GLN A 121 -2.94 -2.19 -28.35
C GLN A 121 -3.28 -2.68 -26.94
N ALA A 122 -2.31 -3.19 -26.19
CA ALA A 122 -2.48 -3.64 -24.82
C ALA A 122 -2.83 -2.48 -23.88
N ILE A 123 -2.14 -1.34 -24.02
CA ILE A 123 -2.46 -0.13 -23.27
C ILE A 123 -3.89 0.33 -23.60
N ALA A 124 -4.25 0.42 -24.89
CA ALA A 124 -5.61 0.81 -25.29
C ALA A 124 -6.68 -0.16 -24.77
N LYS A 125 -6.46 -1.48 -24.88
CA LYS A 125 -7.40 -2.50 -24.38
C LYS A 125 -7.55 -2.47 -22.86
N GLY A 126 -6.49 -2.20 -22.11
CA GLY A 126 -6.52 -2.14 -20.65
C GLY A 126 -7.16 -0.86 -20.11
N GLU A 127 -6.96 0.27 -20.79
CA GLU A 127 -7.44 1.59 -20.33
C GLU A 127 -8.85 1.94 -20.86
N ASP A 128 -9.24 1.45 -22.03
CA ASP A 128 -10.58 1.66 -22.58
C ASP A 128 -11.57 0.63 -22.03
N ARG A 129 -12.57 1.11 -21.29
CA ARG A 129 -13.57 0.27 -20.62
C ARG A 129 -14.38 -0.60 -21.59
N GLN A 130 -14.66 -0.11 -22.79
CA GLN A 130 -15.45 -0.86 -23.77
C GLN A 130 -14.61 -1.96 -24.41
N LEU A 131 -13.36 -1.65 -24.79
CA LEU A 131 -12.43 -2.65 -25.31
C LEU A 131 -12.11 -3.72 -24.25
N PHE A 132 -11.95 -3.31 -22.99
CA PHE A 132 -11.79 -4.22 -21.86
C PHE A 132 -13.01 -5.13 -21.68
N LYS A 133 -14.23 -4.55 -21.70
CA LYS A 133 -15.48 -5.31 -21.59
C LYS A 133 -15.59 -6.38 -22.66
N GLU A 134 -15.37 -6.00 -23.92
CA GLU A 134 -15.38 -6.92 -25.04
C GLU A 134 -14.31 -8.02 -24.91
N ALA A 135 -13.11 -7.66 -24.45
CA ALA A 135 -12.03 -8.58 -24.20
C ALA A 135 -12.40 -9.63 -23.14
N MET A 136 -12.93 -9.23 -21.99
CA MET A 136 -13.30 -10.17 -20.93
C MET A 136 -14.44 -11.11 -21.37
N LEU A 137 -15.43 -10.59 -22.09
CA LEU A 137 -16.52 -11.40 -22.64
C LEU A 137 -16.01 -12.44 -23.66
N ARG A 138 -15.00 -12.11 -24.48
CA ARG A 138 -14.39 -13.07 -25.42
C ARG A 138 -13.75 -14.26 -24.72
N ILE A 139 -13.13 -14.05 -23.57
CA ILE A 139 -12.50 -15.11 -22.76
C ILE A 139 -13.44 -15.74 -21.74
N GLY A 140 -14.73 -15.40 -21.77
CA GLY A 140 -15.76 -16.00 -20.92
C GLY A 140 -15.71 -15.56 -19.46
N LEU A 141 -15.07 -14.44 -19.15
CA LEU A 141 -15.04 -13.87 -17.80
C LEU A 141 -16.26 -12.98 -17.56
N ASP A 142 -16.79 -13.06 -16.35
CA ASP A 142 -17.94 -12.26 -15.92
C ASP A 142 -17.52 -10.84 -15.51
N LEU A 143 -18.42 -9.90 -15.69
CA LEU A 143 -18.24 -8.47 -15.49
C LEU A 143 -19.49 -7.89 -14.81
N PRO A 144 -19.37 -6.70 -14.19
CA PRO A 144 -20.53 -5.92 -13.80
C PRO A 144 -21.51 -5.75 -14.96
N ARG A 145 -22.73 -6.29 -14.81
CA ARG A 145 -23.82 -6.06 -15.76
C ARG A 145 -24.07 -4.57 -15.89
N SER A 146 -24.04 -4.07 -17.13
CA SER A 146 -24.14 -2.65 -17.42
C SER A 146 -24.86 -2.40 -18.74
N GLY A 147 -25.60 -1.29 -18.80
CA GLY A 147 -26.29 -0.83 -19.99
C GLY A 147 -26.32 0.69 -20.07
N VAL A 148 -26.41 1.19 -21.30
CA VAL A 148 -26.51 2.62 -21.59
C VAL A 148 -27.98 3.00 -21.73
N ALA A 149 -28.39 4.09 -21.11
CA ALA A 149 -29.72 4.67 -21.22
C ALA A 149 -29.65 6.10 -21.74
N ARG A 150 -30.50 6.44 -22.71
CA ARG A 150 -30.67 7.80 -23.27
C ARG A 150 -32.05 8.39 -22.99
N SER A 151 -32.86 7.65 -22.24
CA SER A 151 -34.21 8.03 -21.83
C SER A 151 -34.56 7.29 -20.53
N LEU A 152 -35.61 7.75 -19.83
CA LEU A 152 -36.13 7.01 -18.68
C LEU A 152 -36.69 5.64 -19.05
N ALA A 153 -37.21 5.48 -20.27
CA ALA A 153 -37.65 4.19 -20.78
C ALA A 153 -36.45 3.22 -20.93
N ASP A 154 -35.33 3.70 -21.46
CA ASP A 154 -34.10 2.90 -21.51
C ASP A 154 -33.58 2.58 -20.11
N ALA A 155 -33.64 3.53 -19.18
CA ALA A 155 -33.17 3.32 -17.82
C ALA A 155 -33.94 2.19 -17.13
N ASN A 156 -35.26 2.18 -17.29
CA ASN A 156 -36.11 1.10 -16.81
C ASN A 156 -35.80 -0.24 -17.50
N ARG A 157 -35.63 -0.24 -18.83
CA ARG A 157 -35.25 -1.45 -19.59
C ARG A 157 -33.91 -2.02 -19.10
N VAL A 158 -32.89 -1.20 -18.93
CA VAL A 158 -31.58 -1.63 -18.43
C VAL A 158 -31.68 -2.17 -17.01
N ALA A 159 -32.48 -1.54 -16.14
CA ALA A 159 -32.72 -2.05 -14.80
C ALA A 159 -33.45 -3.42 -14.80
N ASP A 160 -34.40 -3.64 -15.72
CA ASP A 160 -35.07 -4.92 -15.92
C ASP A 160 -34.11 -6.00 -16.44
N GLU A 161 -33.19 -5.64 -17.34
CA GLU A 161 -32.15 -6.53 -17.86
C GLU A 161 -31.13 -6.93 -16.78
N ILE A 162 -30.74 -5.99 -15.90
CA ILE A 162 -29.86 -6.28 -14.77
C ILE A 162 -30.59 -7.14 -13.73
N GLY A 163 -31.84 -6.80 -13.43
CA GLY A 163 -32.75 -7.59 -12.61
C GLY A 163 -32.56 -7.47 -11.09
N THR A 164 -31.66 -6.61 -10.63
CA THR A 164 -31.34 -6.44 -9.20
C THR A 164 -31.07 -4.97 -8.85
N PHE A 165 -31.37 -4.60 -7.61
CA PHE A 165 -30.96 -3.34 -6.99
C PHE A 165 -30.01 -3.63 -5.80
N PRO A 166 -29.12 -2.70 -5.42
CA PRO A 166 -28.97 -1.35 -5.97
C PRO A 166 -28.29 -1.28 -7.35
N LEU A 167 -28.47 -0.16 -8.04
CA LEU A 167 -27.86 0.16 -9.34
C LEU A 167 -27.02 1.43 -9.23
N VAL A 168 -25.84 1.43 -9.85
CA VAL A 168 -24.96 2.60 -9.96
C VAL A 168 -25.30 3.32 -11.27
N ILE A 169 -25.59 4.62 -11.19
CA ILE A 169 -25.97 5.45 -12.33
C ILE A 169 -24.91 6.53 -12.52
N ARG A 170 -24.32 6.59 -13.71
CA ARG A 170 -23.21 7.49 -14.05
C ARG A 170 -23.50 8.24 -15.37
N PRO A 171 -23.67 9.57 -15.34
CA PRO A 171 -23.86 10.34 -16.56
C PRO A 171 -22.61 10.30 -17.44
N ALA A 172 -22.81 10.20 -18.75
CA ALA A 172 -21.71 10.28 -19.70
C ALA A 172 -21.14 11.70 -19.72
N PHE A 173 -19.81 11.80 -19.78
CA PHE A 173 -19.04 13.05 -19.84
C PHE A 173 -19.28 14.02 -18.67
N SER A 174 -19.75 13.54 -17.50
CA SER A 174 -19.78 14.35 -16.28
C SER A 174 -18.53 14.14 -15.43
N LEU A 175 -18.07 15.21 -14.77
CA LEU A 175 -16.93 15.18 -13.84
C LEU A 175 -17.42 14.92 -12.41
N GLY A 176 -16.65 14.13 -11.65
CA GLY A 176 -16.87 13.95 -10.22
C GLY A 176 -18.18 13.27 -9.81
N GLY A 177 -18.80 12.49 -10.72
CA GLY A 177 -20.08 11.82 -10.43
C GLY A 177 -21.28 12.77 -10.36
N MET A 178 -21.14 14.03 -10.80
CA MET A 178 -22.26 14.97 -10.88
C MET A 178 -23.39 14.40 -11.72
N GLY A 179 -24.60 14.41 -11.15
CA GLY A 179 -25.81 13.83 -11.74
C GLY A 179 -25.95 12.32 -11.62
N GLY A 180 -24.94 11.63 -11.10
CA GLY A 180 -25.00 10.19 -10.81
C GLY A 180 -25.49 9.88 -9.40
N GLY A 181 -25.49 8.60 -9.06
CA GLY A 181 -25.88 8.12 -7.74
C GLY A 181 -26.07 6.61 -7.68
N ILE A 182 -26.49 6.13 -6.52
CA ILE A 182 -26.89 4.73 -6.32
C ILE A 182 -28.39 4.73 -6.12
N ALA A 183 -29.12 4.02 -6.98
CA ALA A 183 -30.54 3.77 -6.82
C ALA A 183 -30.73 2.44 -6.07
N TYR A 184 -31.46 2.46 -4.95
CA TYR A 184 -31.82 1.25 -4.20
C TYR A 184 -33.18 0.68 -4.61
N ASN A 185 -33.95 1.45 -5.36
CA ASN A 185 -35.26 1.06 -5.87
C ASN A 185 -35.56 1.78 -7.19
N ARG A 186 -36.69 1.44 -7.81
CA ARG A 186 -37.07 1.97 -9.12
C ARG A 186 -37.42 3.47 -9.10
N ASP A 187 -37.95 3.97 -7.99
CA ASP A 187 -38.28 5.39 -7.87
C ASP A 187 -37.01 6.24 -7.84
N GLU A 188 -36.01 5.82 -7.05
CA GLU A 188 -34.69 6.43 -7.03
C GLU A 188 -33.96 6.32 -8.37
N LEU A 189 -34.12 5.19 -9.08
CA LEU A 189 -33.57 5.03 -10.43
C LEU A 189 -34.12 6.09 -11.37
N CYS A 190 -35.44 6.29 -11.39
CA CYS A 190 -36.06 7.30 -12.25
C CYS A 190 -35.57 8.70 -11.91
N GLU A 191 -35.49 9.04 -10.61
CA GLU A 191 -35.02 10.36 -10.17
C GLU A 191 -33.55 10.61 -10.55
N ILE A 192 -32.68 9.65 -10.24
CA ILE A 192 -31.24 9.78 -10.49
C ILE A 192 -30.96 9.74 -12.00
N ALA A 193 -31.62 8.86 -12.75
CA ALA A 193 -31.44 8.78 -14.20
C ALA A 193 -31.96 10.03 -14.90
N ASP A 194 -33.11 10.60 -14.52
CA ASP A 194 -33.63 11.85 -15.10
C ASP A 194 -32.64 13.00 -14.88
N ARG A 195 -32.19 13.15 -13.63
CA ARG A 195 -31.16 14.14 -13.27
C ARG A 195 -29.88 13.92 -14.07
N GLY A 196 -29.43 12.67 -14.19
CA GLY A 196 -28.22 12.31 -14.91
C GLY A 196 -28.31 12.58 -16.42
N LEU A 197 -29.44 12.27 -17.04
CA LEU A 197 -29.69 12.54 -18.47
C LEU A 197 -29.70 14.04 -18.77
N ASN A 198 -30.31 14.84 -17.90
CA ASN A 198 -30.36 16.30 -18.03
C ASN A 198 -28.99 16.97 -17.83
N LEU A 199 -28.14 16.39 -16.98
CA LEU A 199 -26.78 16.91 -16.72
C LEU A 199 -25.73 16.38 -17.70
N SER A 200 -25.99 15.26 -18.38
CA SER A 200 -25.09 14.73 -19.39
C SER A 200 -25.07 15.62 -20.64
N PRO A 201 -23.89 16.08 -21.11
CA PRO A 201 -23.77 16.85 -22.36
C PRO A 201 -24.27 16.11 -23.61
N VAL A 202 -24.40 14.78 -23.54
CA VAL A 202 -24.83 13.90 -24.63
C VAL A 202 -26.15 13.18 -24.31
N THR A 203 -26.83 13.57 -23.22
CA THR A 203 -28.09 12.98 -22.77
C THR A 203 -27.99 11.45 -22.64
N GLU A 204 -26.97 11.00 -21.91
CA GLU A 204 -26.68 9.58 -21.74
C GLU A 204 -26.26 9.27 -20.30
N VAL A 205 -26.75 8.17 -19.76
CA VAL A 205 -26.33 7.62 -18.46
C VAL A 205 -25.96 6.14 -18.62
N LEU A 206 -24.87 5.73 -17.99
CA LEU A 206 -24.51 4.33 -17.79
C LEU A 206 -25.17 3.85 -16.50
N ILE A 207 -25.90 2.74 -16.57
CA ILE A 207 -26.50 2.05 -15.43
C ILE A 207 -25.80 0.71 -15.27
N GLU A 208 -25.32 0.42 -14.07
CA GLU A 208 -24.52 -0.76 -13.76
C GLU A 208 -25.00 -1.43 -12.48
N GLU A 209 -24.85 -2.75 -12.39
CA GLU A 209 -25.11 -3.51 -11.16
C GLU A 209 -24.21 -2.99 -10.03
N SER A 210 -24.79 -2.72 -8.86
CA SER A 210 -24.00 -2.33 -7.71
C SER A 210 -23.35 -3.55 -7.09
N LEU A 211 -22.02 -3.50 -7.01
CA LEU A 211 -21.22 -4.49 -6.29
C LEU A 211 -20.89 -4.04 -4.86
N VAL A 212 -21.52 -2.96 -4.38
CA VAL A 212 -21.22 -2.40 -3.05
C VAL A 212 -21.41 -3.48 -1.98
N GLY A 213 -20.38 -3.68 -1.16
CA GLY A 213 -20.37 -4.69 -0.11
C GLY A 213 -19.86 -6.07 -0.53
N TRP A 214 -19.54 -6.29 -1.81
CA TRP A 214 -18.81 -7.50 -2.23
C TRP A 214 -17.36 -7.46 -1.74
N LYS A 215 -16.74 -8.63 -1.62
CA LYS A 215 -15.31 -8.74 -1.31
C LYS A 215 -14.50 -8.26 -2.51
N GLU A 216 -13.46 -7.46 -2.29
CA GLU A 216 -12.59 -6.93 -3.35
C GLU A 216 -11.18 -7.52 -3.23
N PHE A 217 -10.64 -7.96 -4.37
CA PHE A 217 -9.36 -8.66 -4.46
C PHE A 217 -8.50 -8.07 -5.57
N GLU A 218 -7.19 -8.13 -5.37
CA GLU A 218 -6.22 -7.72 -6.38
C GLU A 218 -5.18 -8.83 -6.57
N MET A 219 -4.79 -9.09 -7.82
CA MET A 219 -3.67 -9.95 -8.16
C MET A 219 -2.61 -9.17 -8.94
N GLU A 220 -1.40 -9.19 -8.42
CA GLU A 220 -0.21 -8.72 -9.14
C GLU A 220 0.33 -9.88 -9.97
N VAL A 221 0.18 -9.79 -11.28
CA VAL A 221 0.57 -10.82 -12.22
C VAL A 221 1.75 -10.32 -13.04
N MET A 222 2.67 -11.23 -13.37
CA MET A 222 3.70 -10.98 -14.36
C MET A 222 3.68 -12.01 -15.46
N ARG A 223 4.01 -11.56 -16.67
CA ARG A 223 4.11 -12.39 -17.86
C ARG A 223 5.34 -12.03 -18.69
N ASP A 224 5.99 -13.04 -19.26
CA ASP A 224 7.10 -12.89 -20.19
C ASP A 224 6.78 -13.34 -21.63
N HIS A 225 7.73 -13.10 -22.52
CA HIS A 225 7.60 -13.39 -23.96
C HIS A 225 7.52 -14.89 -24.27
N ALA A 226 7.90 -15.76 -23.32
CA ALA A 226 7.77 -17.22 -23.43
C ALA A 226 6.41 -17.73 -22.91
N ASP A 227 5.48 -16.81 -22.60
CA ASP A 227 4.18 -17.07 -21.98
C ASP A 227 4.26 -17.68 -20.58
N ASN A 228 5.41 -17.57 -19.89
CA ASN A 228 5.45 -17.88 -18.46
C ASN A 228 4.63 -16.81 -17.73
N CYS A 229 3.81 -17.24 -16.79
CA CYS A 229 2.96 -16.36 -16.01
C CYS A 229 2.97 -16.76 -14.54
N VAL A 230 3.12 -15.78 -13.66
CA VAL A 230 3.18 -15.98 -12.19
C VAL A 230 2.34 -14.93 -11.47
N VAL A 231 1.66 -15.36 -10.40
CA VAL A 231 1.09 -14.43 -9.42
C VAL A 231 2.18 -14.06 -8.42
N VAL A 232 2.58 -12.79 -8.42
CA VAL A 232 3.58 -12.29 -7.48
C VAL A 232 2.97 -12.05 -6.12
N CYS A 233 1.76 -11.52 -6.06
CA CYS A 233 1.05 -11.24 -4.81
C CYS A 233 -0.46 -11.24 -5.03
N SER A 234 -1.19 -11.73 -4.04
CA SER A 234 -2.65 -11.64 -3.97
C SER A 234 -3.04 -10.81 -2.75
N ILE A 235 -3.89 -9.82 -2.95
CA ILE A 235 -4.29 -8.84 -1.94
C ILE A 235 -5.80 -8.96 -1.72
N GLU A 236 -6.21 -9.00 -0.46
CA GLU A 236 -7.62 -8.92 -0.06
C GLU A 236 -7.89 -7.56 0.59
N ASN A 237 -8.94 -6.88 0.14
CA ASN A 237 -9.35 -5.62 0.71
C ASN A 237 -10.16 -5.88 1.99
N PHE A 238 -9.81 -5.15 3.05
CA PHE A 238 -10.54 -5.16 4.32
C PHE A 238 -11.84 -4.39 4.19
N ASP A 239 -11.79 -3.20 3.57
CA ASP A 239 -12.98 -2.45 3.19
C ASP A 239 -13.56 -3.08 1.91
N PRO A 240 -14.88 -3.35 1.86
CA PRO A 240 -15.49 -4.00 0.71
C PRO A 240 -15.65 -3.05 -0.49
N MET A 241 -16.02 -3.61 -1.64
CA MET A 241 -16.35 -2.88 -2.86
C MET A 241 -17.22 -1.66 -2.56
N GLY A 242 -16.86 -0.52 -3.16
CA GLY A 242 -17.46 0.79 -2.89
C GLY A 242 -16.49 1.78 -2.24
N VAL A 243 -15.38 1.29 -1.66
CA VAL A 243 -14.22 2.07 -1.26
C VAL A 243 -13.07 1.73 -2.20
N HIS A 244 -12.45 2.73 -2.82
CA HIS A 244 -11.33 2.51 -3.74
C HIS A 244 -10.18 1.78 -3.03
N THR A 245 -9.55 0.77 -3.65
CA THR A 245 -8.40 0.01 -3.09
C THR A 245 -7.29 0.88 -2.46
N GLY A 246 -7.01 2.02 -3.09
CA GLY A 246 -6.08 3.05 -2.58
C GLY A 246 -6.50 3.70 -1.24
N ASP A 247 -7.81 3.81 -0.97
CA ASP A 247 -8.41 4.31 0.28
C ASP A 247 -8.86 3.19 1.23
N SER A 248 -8.80 1.93 0.79
CA SER A 248 -9.07 0.75 1.61
C SER A 248 -7.88 0.35 2.49
N ILE A 249 -8.17 -0.22 3.65
CA ILE A 249 -7.21 -1.11 4.31
C ILE A 249 -7.09 -2.38 3.46
N THR A 250 -5.87 -2.89 3.25
CA THR A 250 -5.66 -4.11 2.45
C THR A 250 -4.67 -5.05 3.12
N VAL A 251 -4.77 -6.34 2.79
CA VAL A 251 -4.01 -7.41 3.42
C VAL A 251 -3.39 -8.33 2.37
N ALA A 252 -2.13 -8.71 2.57
CA ALA A 252 -1.47 -9.76 1.79
C ALA A 252 -0.95 -10.88 2.72
N PRO A 253 -1.13 -12.17 2.38
CA PRO A 253 -1.87 -12.66 1.21
C PRO A 253 -3.40 -12.55 1.43
N VAL A 254 -4.20 -13.08 0.50
CA VAL A 254 -5.65 -13.26 0.71
C VAL A 254 -5.93 -14.19 1.87
N GLN A 255 -7.04 -13.98 2.59
CA GLN A 255 -7.38 -14.66 3.84
C GLN A 255 -8.66 -15.50 3.75
N THR A 256 -9.65 -15.07 2.95
CA THR A 256 -11.02 -15.61 3.01
C THR A 256 -11.46 -16.40 1.77
N LEU A 257 -10.56 -16.64 0.82
CA LEU A 257 -10.81 -17.54 -0.31
C LEU A 257 -10.39 -18.95 0.03
N THR A 258 -11.22 -19.92 -0.36
CA THR A 258 -10.78 -21.31 -0.46
C THR A 258 -9.74 -21.45 -1.58
N ASP A 259 -8.90 -22.48 -1.53
CA ASP A 259 -7.94 -22.74 -2.60
C ASP A 259 -8.62 -22.86 -3.98
N LYS A 260 -9.82 -23.46 -4.05
CA LYS A 260 -10.59 -23.52 -5.31
C LYS A 260 -10.94 -22.14 -5.86
N GLU A 261 -11.45 -21.25 -5.03
CA GLU A 261 -11.78 -19.88 -5.44
C GLU A 261 -10.50 -19.10 -5.82
N TYR A 262 -9.41 -19.32 -5.09
CA TYR A 262 -8.11 -18.73 -5.40
C TYR A 262 -7.58 -19.18 -6.76
N GLN A 263 -7.59 -20.48 -7.06
CA GLN A 263 -7.15 -21.01 -8.35
C GLN A 263 -8.03 -20.49 -9.51
N MET A 264 -9.35 -20.39 -9.30
CA MET A 264 -10.25 -19.78 -10.30
C MET A 264 -9.89 -18.32 -10.57
N MET A 265 -9.60 -17.54 -9.53
CA MET A 265 -9.16 -16.15 -9.66
C MET A 265 -7.79 -16.03 -10.34
N ARG A 266 -6.86 -16.93 -9.99
CA ARG A 266 -5.52 -17.02 -10.60
C ARG A 266 -5.60 -17.33 -12.10
N ASP A 267 -6.40 -18.32 -12.48
CA ASP A 267 -6.60 -18.69 -13.88
C ASP A 267 -7.27 -17.55 -14.67
N ALA A 268 -8.25 -16.88 -14.06
CA ALA A 268 -8.87 -15.68 -14.65
C ALA A 268 -7.84 -14.56 -14.83
N ALA A 269 -6.97 -14.30 -13.85
CA ALA A 269 -5.95 -13.27 -13.94
C ALA A 269 -4.95 -13.56 -15.08
N PHE A 270 -4.59 -14.83 -15.28
CA PHE A 270 -3.75 -15.27 -16.39
C PHE A 270 -4.45 -15.16 -17.75
N ALA A 271 -5.76 -15.41 -17.82
CA ALA A 271 -6.53 -15.21 -19.04
C ALA A 271 -6.63 -13.71 -19.39
N VAL A 272 -6.86 -12.85 -18.39
CA VAL A 272 -6.93 -11.39 -18.54
C VAL A 272 -5.63 -10.83 -19.13
N ILE A 273 -4.48 -11.12 -18.51
CA ILE A 273 -3.20 -10.55 -18.96
C ILE A 273 -2.83 -11.00 -20.38
N ARG A 274 -3.19 -12.23 -20.76
CA ARG A 274 -3.01 -12.77 -22.12
C ARG A 274 -3.92 -12.10 -23.14
N GLU A 275 -5.21 -11.95 -22.86
CA GLU A 275 -6.19 -11.36 -23.78
C GLU A 275 -5.96 -9.86 -24.01
N ILE A 276 -5.55 -9.14 -22.96
CA ILE A 276 -5.15 -7.74 -23.07
C ILE A 276 -3.87 -7.63 -23.90
N GLY A 277 -2.99 -8.63 -23.83
CA GLY A 277 -1.79 -8.71 -24.66
C GLY A 277 -0.58 -8.06 -24.00
N VAL A 278 -0.50 -8.06 -22.66
CA VAL A 278 0.72 -7.68 -21.95
C VAL A 278 1.66 -8.89 -21.99
N GLU A 279 2.70 -8.82 -22.82
CA GLU A 279 3.63 -9.94 -23.06
C GLU A 279 4.93 -9.82 -22.26
N THR A 280 5.34 -8.62 -21.83
CA THR A 280 6.67 -8.41 -21.23
C THR A 280 6.60 -7.46 -20.03
N GLY A 281 5.94 -7.87 -18.95
CA GLY A 281 5.80 -6.98 -17.80
C GLY A 281 4.84 -7.48 -16.72
N GLY A 282 4.60 -6.59 -15.76
CA GLY A 282 3.62 -6.78 -14.69
C GLY A 282 2.31 -6.05 -14.95
N SER A 283 1.22 -6.54 -14.36
CA SER A 283 -0.08 -5.90 -14.36
C SER A 283 -0.83 -6.23 -13.07
N ASN A 284 -1.61 -5.25 -12.60
CA ASN A 284 -2.54 -5.43 -11.49
C ASN A 284 -3.93 -5.74 -12.06
N ILE A 285 -4.58 -6.78 -11.56
CA ILE A 285 -5.94 -7.18 -11.98
C ILE A 285 -6.84 -7.22 -10.75
N GLN A 286 -8.01 -6.59 -10.85
CA GLN A 286 -8.95 -6.47 -9.75
C GLN A 286 -10.20 -7.32 -9.98
N PHE A 287 -10.69 -7.91 -8.89
CA PHE A 287 -11.87 -8.77 -8.88
C PHE A 287 -12.80 -8.40 -7.73
N ALA A 288 -14.09 -8.62 -7.93
CA ALA A 288 -15.07 -8.65 -6.85
C ALA A 288 -15.67 -10.06 -6.72
N VAL A 289 -15.90 -10.51 -5.49
CA VAL A 289 -16.51 -11.81 -5.19
C VAL A 289 -17.71 -11.61 -4.26
N ASP A 290 -18.86 -12.13 -4.66
CA ASP A 290 -20.06 -12.17 -3.83
C ASP A 290 -19.82 -13.11 -2.64
N PRO A 291 -19.86 -12.61 -1.39
CA PRO A 291 -19.63 -13.44 -0.21
C PRO A 291 -20.70 -14.53 0.00
N ASN A 292 -21.86 -14.45 -0.66
CA ASN A 292 -22.97 -15.37 -0.45
C ASN A 292 -22.94 -16.59 -1.38
N ASN A 293 -22.46 -16.43 -2.62
CA ASN A 293 -22.51 -17.48 -3.65
C ASN A 293 -21.19 -17.70 -4.38
N GLY A 294 -20.16 -16.88 -4.14
CA GLY A 294 -18.85 -17.01 -4.79
C GLY A 294 -18.80 -16.54 -6.24
N ARG A 295 -19.83 -15.86 -6.76
CA ARG A 295 -19.78 -15.21 -8.09
C ARG A 295 -18.61 -14.24 -8.12
N MET A 296 -17.68 -14.48 -9.03
CA MET A 296 -16.51 -13.64 -9.25
C MET A 296 -16.69 -12.85 -10.54
N VAL A 297 -16.45 -11.54 -10.46
CA VAL A 297 -16.44 -10.64 -11.62
C VAL A 297 -15.10 -9.92 -11.69
N VAL A 298 -14.64 -9.65 -12.92
CA VAL A 298 -13.46 -8.82 -13.16
C VAL A 298 -13.87 -7.35 -13.08
N ILE A 299 -13.06 -6.50 -12.45
CA ILE A 299 -13.36 -5.05 -12.32
C ILE A 299 -12.57 -4.25 -13.34
N GLU A 300 -11.24 -4.39 -13.31
CA GLU A 300 -10.33 -3.71 -14.22
C GLU A 300 -8.97 -4.40 -14.24
N MET A 301 -8.12 -4.01 -15.20
CA MET A 301 -6.70 -4.30 -15.13
C MET A 301 -5.87 -3.07 -15.48
N ASN A 302 -4.72 -2.95 -14.84
CA ASN A 302 -3.79 -1.86 -15.05
C ASN A 302 -2.54 -2.42 -15.76
N PRO A 303 -2.31 -2.12 -17.07
CA PRO A 303 -1.23 -2.70 -17.88
C PRO A 303 0.13 -2.03 -17.62
N ARG A 304 0.46 -1.81 -16.33
CA ARG A 304 1.64 -1.10 -15.85
C ARG A 304 1.93 -1.45 -14.41
N VAL A 305 3.05 -0.96 -13.88
CA VAL A 305 3.24 -0.92 -12.42
C VAL A 305 2.21 0.01 -11.78
N SER A 306 1.91 -0.27 -10.52
CA SER A 306 0.89 0.40 -9.73
C SER A 306 1.36 0.60 -8.28
N ARG A 307 0.58 1.32 -7.49
CA ARG A 307 0.74 1.37 -6.03
C ARG A 307 0.68 -0.03 -5.41
N SER A 308 -0.26 -0.85 -5.87
CA SER A 308 -0.41 -2.24 -5.45
C SER A 308 0.81 -3.09 -5.81
N SER A 309 1.45 -2.84 -6.95
CA SER A 309 2.69 -3.52 -7.33
C SER A 309 3.87 -3.11 -6.44
N ALA A 310 3.93 -1.84 -6.00
CA ALA A 310 4.94 -1.37 -5.06
C ALA A 310 4.72 -1.99 -3.67
N LEU A 311 3.47 -2.04 -3.21
CA LEU A 311 3.05 -2.74 -2.00
C LEU A 311 3.41 -4.23 -2.07
N ALA A 312 3.04 -4.92 -3.15
CA ALA A 312 3.35 -6.33 -3.38
C ALA A 312 4.85 -6.61 -3.40
N SER A 313 5.64 -5.73 -4.03
CA SER A 313 7.09 -5.85 -4.05
C SER A 313 7.69 -5.74 -2.64
N LYS A 314 7.11 -4.91 -1.78
CA LYS A 314 7.52 -4.78 -0.38
C LYS A 314 6.98 -5.92 0.50
N ALA A 315 5.79 -6.41 0.20
CA ALA A 315 5.16 -7.51 0.92
C ALA A 315 5.89 -8.83 0.69
N THR A 316 6.35 -9.09 -0.53
CA THR A 316 6.93 -10.39 -0.91
C THR A 316 8.46 -10.36 -1.01
N GLY A 317 9.03 -9.17 -1.13
CA GLY A 317 10.44 -9.00 -1.49
C GLY A 317 10.74 -9.24 -2.97
N PHE A 318 9.73 -9.53 -3.79
CA PHE A 318 9.85 -9.74 -5.22
C PHE A 318 9.88 -8.38 -5.96
N PRO A 319 10.97 -7.96 -6.62
CA PRO A 319 11.09 -6.61 -7.16
C PRO A 319 10.41 -6.46 -8.54
N ILE A 320 9.08 -6.29 -8.56
CA ILE A 320 8.25 -6.29 -9.78
C ILE A 320 8.78 -5.32 -10.84
N ALA A 321 8.99 -4.04 -10.50
CA ALA A 321 9.44 -3.03 -11.46
C ALA A 321 10.82 -3.34 -12.07
N LYS A 322 11.75 -3.91 -11.27
CA LYS A 322 13.07 -4.34 -11.75
C LYS A 322 12.94 -5.46 -12.76
N ILE A 323 12.12 -6.46 -12.44
CA ILE A 323 11.93 -7.64 -13.28
C ILE A 323 11.17 -7.26 -14.55
N ALA A 324 10.09 -6.50 -14.45
CA ALA A 324 9.34 -5.98 -15.59
C ALA A 324 10.23 -5.17 -16.56
N ALA A 325 11.18 -4.39 -16.07
CA ALA A 325 12.15 -3.69 -16.92
C ALA A 325 13.08 -4.65 -17.68
N LYS A 326 13.50 -5.77 -17.06
CA LYS A 326 14.28 -6.82 -17.74
C LYS A 326 13.44 -7.59 -18.77
N LEU A 327 12.20 -7.92 -18.43
CA LEU A 327 11.27 -8.58 -19.37
C LEU A 327 11.03 -7.71 -20.61
N ALA A 328 10.87 -6.40 -20.43
CA ALA A 328 10.67 -5.44 -21.52
C ALA A 328 11.85 -5.40 -22.53
N VAL A 329 13.02 -5.90 -22.16
CA VAL A 329 14.21 -5.96 -23.01
C VAL A 329 14.60 -7.39 -23.41
N GLY A 330 13.66 -8.34 -23.34
CA GLY A 330 13.78 -9.66 -23.95
C GLY A 330 14.09 -10.82 -23.01
N TYR A 331 14.29 -10.56 -21.71
CA TYR A 331 14.44 -11.66 -20.74
C TYR A 331 13.14 -12.44 -20.55
N ALA A 332 13.27 -13.72 -20.25
CA ALA A 332 12.23 -14.55 -19.65
C ALA A 332 12.42 -14.65 -18.12
N LEU A 333 11.37 -15.03 -17.40
CA LEU A 333 11.34 -15.10 -15.94
C LEU A 333 12.31 -16.16 -15.38
N ASP A 334 12.53 -17.25 -16.11
CA ASP A 334 13.46 -18.32 -15.76
C ASP A 334 14.94 -17.92 -15.90
N GLU A 335 15.22 -16.87 -16.67
CA GLU A 335 16.56 -16.34 -16.91
C GLU A 335 16.98 -15.27 -15.88
N ILE A 336 16.03 -14.72 -15.14
CA ILE A 336 16.26 -13.70 -14.13
C ILE A 336 16.40 -14.38 -12.77
N ARG A 337 17.51 -14.18 -12.06
CA ARG A 337 17.69 -14.70 -10.69
C ARG A 337 16.89 -13.87 -9.69
N ASN A 338 16.31 -14.55 -8.69
CA ASN A 338 15.68 -13.93 -7.54
C ASN A 338 16.72 -13.19 -6.68
N ASP A 339 16.52 -11.88 -6.47
CA ASP A 339 17.46 -11.00 -5.75
C ASP A 339 17.71 -11.42 -4.30
N ILE A 340 16.71 -11.99 -3.62
CA ILE A 340 16.78 -12.31 -2.18
C ILE A 340 17.44 -13.67 -1.98
N THR A 341 16.92 -14.71 -2.63
CA THR A 341 17.43 -16.07 -2.42
C THR A 341 18.69 -16.36 -3.24
N ARG A 342 18.89 -15.67 -4.37
CA ARG A 342 20.02 -15.78 -5.33
C ARG A 342 20.24 -17.16 -5.98
N GLU A 343 19.56 -18.19 -5.48
CA GLU A 343 19.63 -19.57 -5.94
C GLU A 343 18.43 -19.97 -6.82
N THR A 344 17.31 -19.25 -6.72
CA THR A 344 16.09 -19.55 -7.50
C THR A 344 15.88 -18.54 -8.64
N PRO A 345 15.25 -18.94 -9.75
CA PRO A 345 14.83 -18.02 -10.80
C PRO A 345 13.66 -17.13 -10.34
N ALA A 346 13.28 -16.14 -11.16
CA ALA A 346 12.13 -15.27 -10.93
C ALA A 346 10.80 -15.90 -11.41
N CYS A 347 10.83 -17.05 -12.09
CA CYS A 347 9.66 -17.83 -12.50
C CYS A 347 9.06 -18.66 -11.34
N PHE A 348 8.68 -17.98 -10.25
CA PHE A 348 8.01 -18.60 -9.11
C PHE A 348 6.95 -17.66 -8.53
N GLU A 349 6.00 -18.23 -7.78
CA GLU A 349 5.01 -17.48 -7.01
C GLU A 349 5.50 -17.37 -5.56
N PRO A 350 5.74 -16.15 -5.03
CA PRO A 350 6.16 -15.97 -3.65
C PRO A 350 5.18 -16.56 -2.64
N THR A 351 5.71 -17.29 -1.66
CA THR A 351 4.96 -17.71 -0.47
C THR A 351 5.50 -16.97 0.74
N ILE A 352 4.62 -16.31 1.49
CA ILE A 352 4.99 -15.56 2.70
C ILE A 352 4.44 -16.23 3.95
N ASP A 353 5.24 -16.28 5.02
CA ASP A 353 4.91 -16.89 6.31
C ASP A 353 4.51 -15.84 7.37
N TYR A 354 4.01 -14.71 6.88
CA TYR A 354 3.57 -13.55 7.64
C TYR A 354 2.39 -12.88 6.93
N CYS A 355 1.73 -11.96 7.65
CA CYS A 355 0.67 -11.10 7.16
C CYS A 355 1.21 -9.70 6.96
N VAL A 356 0.87 -9.08 5.84
CA VAL A 356 1.15 -7.68 5.54
C VAL A 356 -0.17 -6.92 5.56
N VAL A 357 -0.22 -5.80 6.27
CA VAL A 357 -1.39 -4.91 6.31
C VAL A 357 -0.96 -3.53 5.85
N LYS A 358 -1.69 -2.99 4.87
CA LYS A 358 -1.59 -1.60 4.41
C LYS A 358 -2.78 -0.82 4.97
N VAL A 359 -2.51 0.38 5.49
CA VAL A 359 -3.54 1.31 5.95
C VAL A 359 -3.30 2.68 5.29
N PRO A 360 -4.32 3.28 4.64
CA PRO A 360 -4.17 4.57 3.99
C PRO A 360 -4.11 5.73 5.00
N ARG A 361 -3.45 6.81 4.59
CA ARG A 361 -3.29 8.05 5.35
C ARG A 361 -4.07 9.17 4.67
N PHE A 362 -4.97 9.81 5.41
CA PHE A 362 -5.80 10.93 4.94
C PHE A 362 -5.39 12.24 5.59
N THR A 363 -5.66 13.40 4.99
CA THR A 363 -5.42 14.70 5.68
C THR A 363 -6.62 15.63 5.60
N PHE A 364 -7.82 15.11 5.90
CA PHE A 364 -9.07 15.87 5.86
C PHE A 364 -9.06 17.08 6.80
N GLU A 365 -8.25 17.07 7.86
CA GLU A 365 -8.05 18.22 8.76
C GLU A 365 -7.53 19.47 8.03
N LYS A 366 -6.88 19.31 6.87
CA LYS A 366 -6.42 20.42 6.02
C LYS A 366 -7.52 20.95 5.09
N PHE A 367 -8.62 20.21 4.94
CA PHE A 367 -9.70 20.48 3.99
C PHE A 367 -11.07 20.33 4.67
N PRO A 368 -11.42 21.20 5.64
CA PRO A 368 -12.62 21.03 6.48
C PRO A 368 -13.95 21.09 5.72
N GLN A 369 -13.96 21.66 4.51
CA GLN A 369 -15.13 21.74 3.64
C GLN A 369 -15.24 20.53 2.68
N ALA A 370 -14.21 19.69 2.60
CA ALA A 370 -14.23 18.52 1.73
C ALA A 370 -15.06 17.40 2.36
N ASP A 371 -15.80 16.67 1.53
CA ASP A 371 -16.50 15.47 1.96
C ASP A 371 -15.49 14.36 2.32
N ALA A 372 -15.50 13.96 3.59
CA ALA A 372 -14.62 12.94 4.16
C ALA A 372 -15.13 11.49 3.97
N THR A 373 -16.28 11.31 3.31
CA THR A 373 -16.82 9.98 2.97
C THR A 373 -15.89 9.29 1.98
N LEU A 374 -15.50 8.05 2.26
CA LEU A 374 -14.69 7.25 1.32
C LEU A 374 -15.61 6.65 0.25
N THR A 375 -15.16 6.72 -0.99
CA THR A 375 -15.92 6.26 -2.16
C THR A 375 -14.97 5.55 -3.14
N THR A 376 -15.43 5.29 -4.37
CA THR A 376 -14.58 4.80 -5.47
C THR A 376 -13.57 5.83 -5.97
N GLN A 377 -13.59 7.08 -5.48
CA GLN A 377 -12.57 8.08 -5.77
C GLN A 377 -11.58 8.17 -4.60
N MET A 378 -10.30 7.94 -4.89
CA MET A 378 -9.23 8.02 -3.90
C MET A 378 -9.07 9.44 -3.32
N LYS A 379 -8.92 9.53 -1.99
CA LYS A 379 -8.74 10.76 -1.21
C LYS A 379 -7.53 10.69 -0.26
N SER A 380 -6.94 9.51 -0.08
CA SER A 380 -5.72 9.33 0.71
C SER A 380 -4.50 9.99 0.05
N VAL A 381 -3.58 10.47 0.88
CA VAL A 381 -2.36 11.18 0.48
C VAL A 381 -1.10 10.32 0.63
N GLY A 382 -1.25 9.10 1.13
CA GLY A 382 -0.18 8.15 1.38
C GLY A 382 -0.70 6.91 2.09
N GLU A 383 0.21 6.04 2.51
CA GLU A 383 -0.11 4.76 3.14
C GLU A 383 1.01 4.29 4.07
N ALA A 384 0.64 3.53 5.09
CA ALA A 384 1.57 2.81 5.95
C ALA A 384 1.42 1.31 5.73
N MET A 385 2.54 0.60 5.63
CA MET A 385 2.59 -0.86 5.52
C MET A 385 3.25 -1.44 6.76
N ALA A 386 2.69 -2.51 7.32
CA ALA A 386 3.33 -3.27 8.38
C ALA A 386 3.25 -4.77 8.15
N ILE A 387 4.26 -5.49 8.62
CA ILE A 387 4.39 -6.94 8.56
C ILE A 387 4.26 -7.50 9.96
N GLY A 388 3.48 -8.57 10.16
CA GLY A 388 3.36 -9.28 11.43
C GLY A 388 3.15 -10.78 11.20
N ARG A 389 3.47 -11.63 12.17
CA ARG A 389 3.22 -13.08 12.07
C ARG A 389 1.73 -13.43 12.12
N THR A 390 0.90 -12.47 12.54
CA THR A 390 -0.57 -12.59 12.53
C THR A 390 -1.18 -11.29 12.02
N PHE A 391 -2.41 -11.35 11.52
CA PHE A 391 -3.17 -10.17 11.11
C PHE A 391 -3.29 -9.13 12.23
N LYS A 392 -3.60 -9.57 13.46
CA LYS A 392 -3.74 -8.68 14.63
C LYS A 392 -2.46 -7.90 14.90
N GLU A 393 -1.31 -8.57 14.83
CA GLU A 393 0.00 -7.93 14.99
C GLU A 393 0.25 -6.92 13.86
N ALA A 394 0.08 -7.33 12.60
CA ALA A 394 0.30 -6.49 11.44
C ALA A 394 -0.60 -5.24 11.45
N LEU A 395 -1.89 -5.40 11.76
CA LEU A 395 -2.86 -4.31 11.87
C LEU A 395 -2.46 -3.29 12.94
N GLN A 396 -2.15 -3.74 14.17
CA GLN A 396 -1.74 -2.83 15.25
C GLN A 396 -0.43 -2.08 14.91
N LYS A 397 0.50 -2.75 14.23
CA LYS A 397 1.74 -2.13 13.72
C LYS A 397 1.45 -1.09 12.64
N ALA A 398 0.54 -1.36 11.72
CA ALA A 398 0.18 -0.42 10.66
C ALA A 398 -0.50 0.83 11.26
N LEU A 399 -1.49 0.65 12.15
CA LEU A 399 -2.23 1.75 12.77
C LEU A 399 -1.33 2.72 13.55
N ARG A 400 -0.35 2.22 14.30
CA ARG A 400 0.58 3.09 15.03
C ARG A 400 1.58 3.82 14.12
N SER A 401 1.85 3.28 12.95
CA SER A 401 2.78 3.85 11.96
C SER A 401 2.14 4.87 11.02
N LEU A 402 0.84 5.16 11.19
CA LEU A 402 0.13 6.17 10.43
C LEU A 402 0.48 7.61 10.81
N GLU A 403 1.24 7.82 11.89
CA GLU A 403 1.62 9.17 12.38
C GLU A 403 0.41 10.07 12.67
N ILE A 404 -0.71 9.47 13.10
CA ILE A 404 -1.96 10.15 13.48
C ILE A 404 -2.15 10.27 15.00
N LYS A 405 -1.05 10.10 15.77
CA LYS A 405 -1.06 10.10 17.24
C LYS A 405 -1.91 8.98 17.86
N ARG A 406 -2.03 7.86 17.15
CA ARG A 406 -2.64 6.61 17.63
C ARG A 406 -1.55 5.60 17.93
N PHE A 407 -1.69 4.80 18.99
CA PHE A 407 -0.71 3.76 19.35
C PHE A 407 -1.09 2.35 18.89
N GLY A 408 -2.26 2.22 18.28
CA GLY A 408 -2.82 0.97 17.83
C GLY A 408 -4.34 1.07 17.82
N LEU A 409 -4.99 -0.08 17.97
CA LEU A 409 -6.42 -0.15 18.19
C LEU A 409 -6.67 -0.24 19.70
N CYS A 410 -7.43 0.72 20.25
CA CYS A 410 -7.69 0.89 21.68
C CYS A 410 -6.45 1.30 22.53
N GLY A 411 -6.71 1.69 23.79
CA GLY A 411 -5.67 1.82 24.82
C GLY A 411 -4.84 3.10 24.81
N ASP A 412 -5.02 4.00 23.84
CA ASP A 412 -4.30 5.28 23.76
C ASP A 412 -5.06 6.47 24.36
N GLY A 413 -6.33 6.29 24.73
CA GLY A 413 -7.18 7.34 25.31
C GLY A 413 -7.57 8.44 24.32
N ALA A 414 -7.34 8.23 23.01
CA ALA A 414 -7.67 9.20 21.96
C ALA A 414 -9.09 9.02 21.38
N ASP A 415 -9.74 7.89 21.70
CA ASP A 415 -11.09 7.59 21.21
C ASP A 415 -12.12 8.56 21.80
N LYS A 416 -12.91 9.19 20.93
CA LYS A 416 -14.08 9.99 21.32
C LYS A 416 -15.27 9.04 21.48
N ASP A 417 -15.83 8.97 22.68
CA ASP A 417 -17.05 8.19 22.91
C ASP A 417 -18.23 8.81 22.13
N VAL A 418 -18.87 8.01 21.28
CA VAL A 418 -20.08 8.43 20.55
C VAL A 418 -21.29 7.57 20.95
N ASP A 419 -22.48 8.13 20.81
CA ASP A 419 -23.73 7.39 21.03
C ASP A 419 -23.95 6.29 19.97
N LEU A 420 -24.89 5.38 20.23
CA LEU A 420 -25.14 4.23 19.35
C LEU A 420 -25.67 4.63 17.95
N GLU A 421 -26.43 5.72 17.83
CA GLU A 421 -26.96 6.17 16.54
C GLU A 421 -25.83 6.73 15.67
N THR A 422 -25.01 7.61 16.25
CA THR A 422 -23.80 8.14 15.60
C THR A 422 -22.85 7.01 15.21
N LEU A 423 -22.68 6.00 16.08
CA LEU A 423 -21.80 4.86 15.80
C LEU A 423 -22.30 4.03 14.61
N ARG A 424 -23.61 3.75 14.55
CA ARG A 424 -24.21 3.05 13.40
C ARG A 424 -23.97 3.84 12.11
N LEU A 425 -24.18 5.15 12.13
CA LEU A 425 -23.92 6.02 10.96
C LEU A 425 -22.44 5.97 10.52
N LYS A 426 -21.51 6.07 11.47
CA LYS A 426 -20.06 6.02 11.22
C LYS A 426 -19.56 4.65 10.77
N LEU A 427 -20.30 3.58 11.05
CA LEU A 427 -20.01 2.25 10.51
C LEU A 427 -20.60 2.07 9.12
N SER A 428 -21.84 2.52 8.87
CA SER A 428 -22.50 2.39 7.57
C SER A 428 -21.87 3.25 6.47
N ILE A 429 -21.38 4.44 6.80
CA ILE A 429 -20.75 5.36 5.84
C ILE A 429 -19.23 5.24 5.98
N PRO A 430 -18.52 4.70 4.97
CA PRO A 430 -17.06 4.58 5.00
C PRO A 430 -16.38 5.92 5.26
N ASN A 431 -15.43 5.94 6.20
CA ASN A 431 -14.69 7.15 6.60
C ASN A 431 -13.29 6.76 7.11
N ALA A 432 -12.38 7.74 7.15
CA ALA A 432 -10.99 7.52 7.56
C ALA A 432 -10.81 6.93 8.98
N ASP A 433 -11.77 7.17 9.88
CA ASP A 433 -11.71 6.72 11.28
C ASP A 433 -12.54 5.45 11.54
N ARG A 434 -13.12 4.83 10.50
CA ARG A 434 -14.06 3.68 10.60
C ARG A 434 -13.49 2.53 11.43
N ILE A 435 -12.19 2.25 11.29
CA ILE A 435 -11.51 1.21 12.06
C ILE A 435 -11.58 1.42 13.58
N PHE A 436 -11.59 2.67 14.05
CA PHE A 436 -11.70 2.99 15.47
C PHE A 436 -13.15 2.92 15.96
N TYR A 437 -14.11 3.29 15.12
CA TYR A 437 -15.54 3.09 15.40
C TYR A 437 -15.89 1.60 15.47
N LEU A 438 -15.26 0.73 14.67
CA LEU A 438 -15.40 -0.74 14.81
C LEU A 438 -15.03 -1.22 16.20
N ALA A 439 -13.88 -0.75 16.73
CA ALA A 439 -13.46 -1.11 18.08
C ALA A 439 -14.46 -0.65 19.14
N GLN A 440 -14.96 0.58 19.02
CA GLN A 440 -15.93 1.13 19.96
C GLN A 440 -17.28 0.39 19.91
N ALA A 441 -17.71 -0.08 18.74
CA ALA A 441 -18.92 -0.91 18.63
C ALA A 441 -18.79 -2.21 19.41
N PHE A 442 -17.64 -2.88 19.32
CA PHE A 442 -17.39 -4.07 20.11
C PHE A 442 -17.28 -3.78 21.62
N GLN A 443 -16.66 -2.66 22.01
CA GLN A 443 -16.63 -2.22 23.42
C GLN A 443 -18.04 -1.99 23.98
N LYS A 444 -18.98 -1.52 23.15
CA LYS A 444 -20.40 -1.33 23.50
C LYS A 444 -21.26 -2.59 23.34
N GLY A 445 -20.65 -3.75 23.07
CA GLY A 445 -21.34 -5.04 23.04
C GLY A 445 -22.02 -5.39 21.71
N ALA A 446 -21.74 -4.66 20.61
CA ALA A 446 -22.25 -5.05 19.30
C ALA A 446 -21.75 -6.44 18.89
N SER A 447 -22.62 -7.23 18.27
CA SER A 447 -22.29 -8.53 17.71
C SER A 447 -21.52 -8.38 16.39
N ILE A 448 -20.83 -9.44 15.97
CA ILE A 448 -20.11 -9.47 14.70
C ILE A 448 -21.07 -9.34 13.52
N ASP A 449 -22.26 -9.94 13.61
CA ASP A 449 -23.26 -9.88 12.54
C ASP A 449 -23.86 -8.48 12.40
N GLU A 450 -24.14 -7.78 13.49
CA GLU A 450 -24.60 -6.38 13.42
C GLU A 450 -23.55 -5.48 12.75
N VAL A 451 -22.27 -5.64 13.11
CA VAL A 451 -21.18 -4.88 12.51
C VAL A 451 -20.97 -5.26 11.04
N PHE A 452 -21.09 -6.55 10.70
CA PHE A 452 -21.04 -7.01 9.31
C PHE A 452 -22.18 -6.40 8.48
N GLU A 453 -23.41 -6.36 8.98
CA GLU A 453 -24.53 -5.79 8.22
C GLU A 453 -24.37 -4.30 7.94
N LEU A 454 -23.79 -3.55 8.87
CA LEU A 454 -23.49 -2.13 8.69
C LEU A 454 -22.31 -1.92 7.74
N THR A 455 -21.29 -2.77 7.81
CA THR A 455 -20.00 -2.47 7.16
C THR A 455 -19.68 -3.25 5.91
N LYS A 456 -20.23 -4.46 5.79
CA LYS A 456 -19.91 -5.51 4.84
C LYS A 456 -18.44 -5.96 4.85
N ILE A 457 -17.68 -5.57 5.89
CA ILE A 457 -16.32 -6.06 6.14
C ILE A 457 -16.40 -7.54 6.55
N ASP A 458 -15.59 -8.40 5.93
CA ASP A 458 -15.69 -9.85 6.17
C ASP A 458 -15.58 -10.21 7.66
N ARG A 459 -16.42 -11.16 8.08
CA ARG A 459 -16.52 -11.63 9.47
C ARG A 459 -15.18 -12.12 10.00
N TRP A 460 -14.29 -12.64 9.16
CA TRP A 460 -12.94 -13.05 9.54
C TRP A 460 -12.13 -11.89 10.12
N PHE A 461 -12.17 -10.72 9.47
CA PHE A 461 -11.49 -9.52 9.98
C PHE A 461 -12.15 -9.00 11.26
N LEU A 462 -13.49 -8.97 11.28
CA LEU A 462 -14.25 -8.52 12.44
C LEU A 462 -14.00 -9.38 13.69
N ARG A 463 -13.89 -10.71 13.54
CA ARG A 463 -13.51 -11.63 14.63
C ARG A 463 -12.13 -11.30 15.19
N ASN A 464 -11.16 -10.99 14.34
CA ASN A 464 -9.81 -10.63 14.77
C ASN A 464 -9.77 -9.28 15.49
N ILE A 465 -10.52 -8.29 15.00
CA ILE A 465 -10.69 -6.99 15.65
C ILE A 465 -11.35 -7.17 17.02
N ARG A 466 -12.43 -7.98 17.10
CA ARG A 466 -13.12 -8.28 18.36
C ARG A 466 -12.16 -8.85 19.40
N GLN A 467 -11.29 -9.78 19.02
CA GLN A 467 -10.28 -10.34 19.93
C GLN A 467 -9.29 -9.30 20.46
N ILE A 468 -8.89 -8.31 19.64
CA ILE A 468 -8.04 -7.20 20.11
C ILE A 468 -8.79 -6.36 21.15
N VAL A 469 -10.07 -6.06 20.88
CA VAL A 469 -10.92 -5.26 21.78
C VAL A 469 -11.18 -5.97 23.09
N ASP A 470 -11.48 -7.28 23.05
CA ASP A 470 -11.71 -8.10 24.24
C ASP A 470 -10.45 -8.15 25.12
N GLU A 471 -9.29 -8.38 24.51
CA GLU A 471 -8.00 -8.37 25.23
C GLU A 471 -7.71 -6.99 25.83
N ALA A 472 -7.98 -5.91 25.10
CA ALA A 472 -7.83 -4.55 25.63
C ALA A 472 -8.75 -4.30 26.84
N GLY A 473 -9.97 -4.85 26.84
CA GLY A 473 -10.89 -4.82 27.97
C GLY A 473 -10.37 -5.60 29.18
N VAL A 474 -9.79 -6.79 28.95
CA VAL A 474 -9.13 -7.58 30.01
C VAL A 474 -7.95 -6.80 30.60
N LEU A 475 -7.08 -6.21 29.77
CA LEU A 475 -5.92 -5.44 30.23
C LEU A 475 -6.33 -4.14 30.95
N GLY A 476 -7.42 -3.51 30.54
CA GLY A 476 -7.96 -2.31 31.19
C GLY A 476 -8.67 -2.59 32.52
N SER A 477 -9.32 -3.76 32.65
CA SER A 477 -10.01 -4.20 33.88
C SER A 477 -9.09 -4.96 34.83
N ALA A 478 -8.00 -5.52 34.33
CA ALA A 478 -6.92 -6.03 35.15
C ALA A 478 -6.46 -4.88 36.04
N ARG A 479 -6.59 -5.08 37.36
CA ARG A 479 -5.69 -4.42 38.29
C ARG A 479 -4.32 -4.91 37.87
N VAL A 480 -3.64 -4.15 37.01
CA VAL A 480 -2.20 -4.03 37.14
C VAL A 480 -2.06 -3.79 38.64
N SER A 481 -1.43 -4.73 39.35
CA SER A 481 -0.99 -4.44 40.70
C SER A 481 -0.07 -3.26 40.52
N ARG A 482 -0.63 -2.06 40.65
CA ARG A 482 0.12 -0.88 40.94
C ARG A 482 0.83 -1.29 42.22
N ALA A 483 2.13 -1.60 42.14
CA ALA A 483 3.00 -0.98 43.11
C ALA A 483 2.52 0.47 43.17
N ALA A 484 1.99 0.85 44.32
CA ALA A 484 1.00 1.90 44.49
C ALA A 484 1.28 3.15 43.63
N PRO A 485 0.24 3.85 43.14
CA PRO A 485 0.44 5.13 42.49
C PRO A 485 0.99 6.09 43.55
N ASP A 486 2.30 6.35 43.57
CA ASP A 486 2.77 7.51 44.30
C ASP A 486 2.65 8.73 43.41
N VAL A 487 1.77 9.60 43.85
CA VAL A 487 1.48 10.90 43.30
C VAL A 487 2.69 11.77 43.61
N SER A 488 3.73 11.72 42.80
CA SER A 488 4.86 12.67 42.94
C SER A 488 4.93 13.63 41.76
N SER A 489 4.09 14.66 41.84
CA SER A 489 4.47 15.98 41.36
C SER A 489 5.80 16.38 42.05
N GLY A 490 6.94 16.08 41.43
CA GLY A 490 8.20 16.11 42.17
C GLY A 490 9.46 16.16 41.32
N ALA A 491 9.73 15.16 40.48
CA ALA A 491 11.04 15.03 39.84
C ALA A 491 11.15 15.77 38.49
N THR A 492 12.33 16.32 38.20
CA THR A 492 12.68 16.96 36.92
C THR A 492 14.06 16.49 36.46
N TYR A 493 14.20 16.18 35.18
CA TYR A 493 15.46 15.82 34.55
C TYR A 493 16.31 17.07 34.22
N SER A 494 17.64 16.93 34.28
CA SER A 494 18.54 17.98 33.79
C SER A 494 18.38 18.12 32.27
N LYS A 495 17.89 19.26 31.80
CA LYS A 495 17.65 19.57 30.38
C LYS A 495 18.90 19.29 29.52
N ARG A 496 18.84 18.27 28.67
CA ARG A 496 19.36 18.30 27.29
C ARG A 496 18.43 17.47 26.40
N ARG A 497 17.95 18.10 25.32
CA ARG A 497 16.97 17.58 24.36
C ARG A 497 17.51 16.36 23.60
N LEU A 498 16.92 15.19 23.84
CA LEU A 498 16.81 14.09 22.87
C LEU A 498 15.42 13.43 23.03
N PRO A 499 14.82 12.84 21.98
CA PRO A 499 13.39 12.55 21.88
C PRO A 499 12.97 11.22 22.52
N HIS A 500 13.52 10.86 23.69
CA HIS A 500 13.21 9.59 24.34
C HIS A 500 12.59 9.87 25.71
N PHE A 501 11.45 9.22 25.97
CA PHE A 501 10.73 9.26 27.24
C PHE A 501 11.65 8.79 28.38
N GLU A 502 12.30 9.71 29.07
CA GLU A 502 12.90 9.45 30.38
C GLU A 502 11.82 9.67 31.45
N ARG A 503 11.43 8.61 32.15
CA ARG A 503 10.44 8.65 33.25
C ARG A 503 11.13 8.33 34.59
N PRO A 504 10.87 9.12 35.65
CA PRO A 504 11.49 8.87 36.95
C PRO A 504 11.12 7.47 37.43
N TRP A 505 12.08 6.76 38.02
CA TRP A 505 11.90 5.39 38.52
C TRP A 505 11.49 4.35 37.45
N ALA A 506 11.70 4.67 36.16
CA ALA A 506 11.41 3.72 35.11
C ALA A 506 12.51 2.66 34.99
N LYS A 507 12.07 1.43 34.74
CA LYS A 507 12.94 0.32 34.38
C LYS A 507 13.10 0.30 32.86
N TYR A 508 14.33 0.32 32.38
CA TYR A 508 14.65 0.35 30.96
C TYR A 508 15.20 -1.00 30.51
N ALA A 509 14.58 -1.57 29.48
CA ALA A 509 15.13 -2.68 28.72
C ALA A 509 15.86 -2.11 27.49
N ILE A 510 17.19 -2.24 27.44
CA ILE A 510 18.03 -1.66 26.40
C ILE A 510 18.82 -2.73 25.70
N THR A 511 18.83 -2.65 24.36
CA THR A 511 19.65 -3.50 23.51
C THR A 511 20.56 -2.65 22.63
N PHE A 512 21.84 -3.00 22.53
CA PHE A 512 22.75 -2.40 21.57
C PHE A 512 23.68 -3.46 20.94
N ALA A 513 24.02 -3.25 19.68
CA ALA A 513 24.88 -4.15 18.91
C ALA A 513 26.30 -3.56 18.75
N THR A 514 27.26 -4.43 18.47
CA THR A 514 28.60 -4.03 18.02
C THR A 514 28.53 -3.37 16.64
N LEU A 515 29.50 -2.51 16.33
CA LEU A 515 29.60 -1.88 15.02
C LEU A 515 29.80 -2.99 13.96
N ASN A 516 29.00 -2.95 12.89
CA ASN A 516 29.00 -3.95 11.81
C ASN A 516 28.81 -5.41 12.29
N ARG A 517 28.11 -5.64 13.42
CA ARG A 517 27.85 -6.99 13.97
C ARG A 517 29.11 -7.81 14.26
N HIS A 518 30.21 -7.13 14.57
CA HIS A 518 31.46 -7.79 14.99
C HIS A 518 31.22 -8.73 16.19
N THR A 519 31.69 -9.96 16.07
CA THR A 519 31.60 -10.96 17.15
C THR A 519 32.69 -10.77 18.20
N LEU A 520 32.30 -10.59 19.46
CA LEU A 520 33.14 -10.45 20.63
C LEU A 520 33.72 -11.81 21.06
N SER A 521 35.01 -11.84 21.36
CA SER A 521 35.65 -13.00 21.99
C SER A 521 35.10 -13.23 23.42
N PRO A 522 35.22 -14.45 23.98
CA PRO A 522 34.78 -14.72 25.35
C PRO A 522 35.38 -13.76 26.40
N THR A 523 36.66 -13.41 26.25
CA THR A 523 37.34 -12.43 27.11
C THR A 523 36.74 -11.03 26.96
N ALA A 524 36.47 -10.59 25.72
CA ALA A 524 35.83 -9.31 25.47
C ALA A 524 34.41 -9.27 26.06
N ARG A 525 33.63 -10.35 25.92
CA ARG A 525 32.29 -10.45 26.55
C ARG A 525 32.34 -10.36 28.08
N SER A 526 33.34 -10.97 28.70
CA SER A 526 33.56 -10.90 30.14
C SER A 526 33.89 -9.48 30.59
N ILE A 527 34.72 -8.76 29.83
CA ILE A 527 35.02 -7.35 30.08
C ILE A 527 33.77 -6.47 29.96
N VAL A 528 32.94 -6.70 28.93
CA VAL A 528 31.66 -5.98 28.75
C VAL A 528 30.78 -6.18 29.98
N LEU A 529 30.60 -7.43 30.40
CA LEU A 529 29.75 -7.78 31.53
C LEU A 529 30.28 -7.15 32.83
N ASN A 530 31.60 -7.20 33.06
CA ASN A 530 32.22 -6.56 34.23
C ASN A 530 32.03 -5.04 34.22
N ALA A 531 32.12 -4.38 33.05
CA ALA A 531 31.89 -2.94 32.94
C ALA A 531 30.42 -2.55 33.22
N ILE A 532 29.48 -3.41 32.84
CA ILE A 532 28.05 -3.24 33.18
C ILE A 532 27.85 -3.42 34.69
N ILE A 533 28.38 -4.51 35.26
CA ILE A 533 28.22 -4.79 36.70
C ILE A 533 28.89 -3.72 37.56
N HIS A 534 30.01 -3.13 37.11
CA HIS A 534 30.78 -2.16 37.87
C HIS A 534 29.96 -0.97 38.41
N PHE A 535 28.96 -0.50 37.67
CA PHE A 535 28.13 0.64 38.05
C PHE A 535 26.80 0.25 38.70
N HIS A 536 26.56 -1.04 38.92
CA HIS A 536 25.42 -1.52 39.69
C HIS A 536 25.46 -0.92 41.10
N GLU A 537 24.31 -0.44 41.57
CA GLU A 537 24.12 0.23 42.87
C GLU A 537 24.85 1.58 43.03
N GLN A 538 25.63 2.00 42.02
CA GLN A 538 26.32 3.29 42.00
C GLN A 538 25.64 4.31 41.09
N ARG A 539 25.31 3.89 39.85
CA ARG A 539 24.67 4.76 38.85
C ARG A 539 23.33 4.23 38.38
N TYR A 540 23.10 2.93 38.53
CA TYR A 540 21.83 2.26 38.25
C TYR A 540 21.70 0.98 39.06
N GLU A 541 20.47 0.58 39.33
CA GLU A 541 20.15 -0.76 39.81
C GLU A 541 19.98 -1.68 38.59
N LEU A 542 20.75 -2.77 38.53
CA LEU A 542 20.79 -3.71 37.42
C LEU A 542 19.98 -4.95 37.80
N TYR A 543 18.94 -5.25 37.03
CA TYR A 543 18.11 -6.43 37.25
C TYR A 543 18.55 -7.62 36.40
N ALA A 544 18.98 -7.36 35.16
CA ALA A 544 19.51 -8.39 34.27
C ALA A 544 20.48 -7.80 33.24
N ALA A 545 21.51 -8.57 32.90
CA ALA A 545 22.39 -8.28 31.78
C ALA A 545 22.76 -9.57 31.04
N CYS A 546 22.77 -9.52 29.72
CA CYS A 546 23.22 -10.61 28.87
C CYS A 546 24.12 -10.06 27.76
N VAL A 547 25.35 -10.58 27.67
CA VAL A 547 26.32 -10.21 26.64
C VAL A 547 26.39 -11.33 25.62
N MET A 548 25.76 -11.11 24.47
CA MET A 548 25.73 -12.01 23.32
C MET A 548 26.99 -11.82 22.46
N PRO A 549 27.28 -12.71 21.50
CA PRO A 549 28.44 -12.58 20.62
C PRO A 549 28.54 -11.21 19.93
N ASP A 550 27.45 -10.60 19.48
CA ASP A 550 27.48 -9.35 18.69
C ASP A 550 26.56 -8.25 19.26
N HIS A 551 25.93 -8.46 20.41
CA HIS A 551 25.03 -7.49 21.03
C HIS A 551 24.88 -7.71 22.54
N VAL A 552 24.28 -6.74 23.22
CA VAL A 552 24.07 -6.74 24.68
C VAL A 552 22.63 -6.38 24.98
N HIS A 553 22.04 -7.10 25.93
CA HIS A 553 20.74 -6.77 26.54
C HIS A 553 20.93 -6.37 28.00
N LEU A 554 20.25 -5.31 28.42
CA LEU A 554 20.27 -4.77 29.77
C LEU A 554 18.85 -4.49 30.26
N LEU A 555 18.57 -4.80 31.52
CA LEU A 555 17.40 -4.34 32.25
C LEU A 555 17.87 -3.63 33.51
N PHE A 556 17.68 -2.32 33.59
CA PHE A 556 18.15 -1.53 34.73
C PHE A 556 17.25 -0.33 35.03
N GLU A 557 17.39 0.22 36.23
CA GLU A 557 16.75 1.44 36.69
C GLU A 557 17.81 2.49 37.07
N PRO A 558 17.79 3.72 36.52
CA PRO A 558 18.73 4.77 36.89
C PRO A 558 18.71 5.08 38.39
N ALA A 559 19.87 5.21 39.02
CA ALA A 559 19.97 5.64 40.41
C ALA A 559 19.83 7.16 40.52
N ILE A 560 19.62 7.64 41.74
CA ILE A 560 19.64 9.07 42.07
C ILE A 560 21.10 9.54 42.05
N LYS A 561 21.40 10.53 41.21
CA LYS A 561 22.72 11.15 41.09
C LYS A 561 22.97 12.15 42.21
N THR A 562 21.99 13.01 42.48
CA THR A 562 22.04 14.07 43.50
C THR A 562 20.63 14.53 43.87
N ASP A 563 20.45 15.08 45.06
CA ASP A 563 19.22 15.81 45.40
C ASP A 563 19.25 17.23 44.82
N GLY A 564 18.26 17.56 44.00
CA GLY A 564 18.07 18.89 43.43
C GLY A 564 17.54 19.92 44.44
N SER A 565 17.51 21.19 44.04
CA SER A 565 16.97 22.25 44.90
C SER A 565 15.49 21.96 45.24
N LYS A 566 15.17 22.02 46.54
CA LYS A 566 13.91 21.59 47.18
C LYS A 566 13.75 20.08 47.45
N GLY A 567 14.84 19.30 47.53
CA GLY A 567 14.80 17.90 47.98
C GLY A 567 14.22 16.92 46.94
N LYS A 568 14.37 17.26 45.66
CA LYS A 568 13.83 16.47 44.53
C LYS A 568 14.94 15.61 43.94
N PRO A 569 14.79 14.27 43.85
CA PRO A 569 15.85 13.42 43.33
C PRO A 569 16.12 13.71 41.85
N ILE A 570 17.39 13.91 41.51
CA ILE A 570 17.86 14.02 40.12
C ILE A 570 18.52 12.69 39.75
N PHE A 571 17.95 12.00 38.77
CA PHE A 571 18.46 10.71 38.29
C PHE A 571 19.65 10.87 37.35
N TRP A 572 20.47 9.83 37.24
CA TRP A 572 21.46 9.74 36.17
C TRP A 572 20.76 9.75 34.79
N PRO A 573 21.15 10.64 33.86
CA PRO A 573 20.59 10.68 32.51
C PRO A 573 20.91 9.39 31.74
N LEU A 574 19.96 8.89 30.94
CA LEU A 574 20.16 7.65 30.21
C LEU A 574 21.34 7.75 29.24
N GLY A 575 21.50 8.91 28.60
CA GLY A 575 22.65 9.20 27.73
C GLY A 575 24.00 9.12 28.44
N GLU A 576 24.08 9.52 29.71
CA GLU A 576 25.31 9.44 30.52
C GLU A 576 25.58 8.01 30.97
N LEU A 577 24.55 7.28 31.39
CA LEU A 577 24.65 5.86 31.75
C LEU A 577 25.12 5.02 30.57
N ILE A 578 24.43 5.13 29.43
CA ILE A 578 24.80 4.42 28.20
C ILE A 578 26.15 4.92 27.67
N GLY A 579 26.44 6.22 27.80
CA GLY A 579 27.74 6.79 27.48
C GLY A 579 28.88 6.17 28.28
N SER A 580 28.71 5.97 29.59
CA SER A 580 29.71 5.32 30.45
C SER A 580 29.91 3.84 30.14
N ILE A 581 28.82 3.11 29.87
CA ILE A 581 28.92 1.70 29.46
C ILE A 581 29.63 1.59 28.12
N LYS A 582 29.34 2.48 27.16
CA LYS A 582 29.96 2.50 25.82
C LYS A 582 31.39 3.08 25.80
N SER A 583 31.76 3.97 26.72
CA SER A 583 33.08 4.63 26.71
C SER A 583 34.18 3.77 27.32
N SER A 584 33.85 2.84 28.23
CA SER A 584 34.76 1.77 28.68
C SER A 584 35.29 0.92 27.53
N PHE A 585 34.63 0.92 26.36
CA PHE A 585 35.07 0.23 25.15
C PHE A 585 36.06 1.01 24.28
N ARG A 586 36.14 2.34 24.43
CA ARG A 586 37.11 3.14 23.66
C ARG A 586 38.54 3.01 24.18
N ALA A 587 38.71 2.63 25.45
CA ALA A 587 40.02 2.40 26.07
C ALA A 587 40.67 1.05 25.71
N LEU A 588 39.97 0.19 24.95
CA LEU A 588 40.45 -1.12 24.49
C LEU A 588 40.71 -1.16 22.97
N ARG A 589 40.83 0.00 22.33
CA ARG A 589 41.31 0.15 20.95
C ARG A 589 42.78 0.51 20.91
#